data_AF-A0A960PY20-F1
#
_entry.id   AF-A0A960PY20-F1
#
_cell.length_a   1.000
_cell.length_b   1.000
_cell.length_c   1.000
_cell.angle_alpha   90.00
_cell.angle_beta   90.00
_cell.angle_gamma   90.00
#
_symmetry.space_group_name_H-M   'P 1'
#
loop_
_entity.id
_entity.type
_entity.pdbx_description
1 polymer ?
#
loop_
_entity_poly.entity_id
_entity_poly.type
_entity_poly.pdbx_seq_one_letter_code
_entity_poly.pdbx_strand_id
1 'polypeptide(L)'
;MAKYSDHAYAFMRIIAGFMFSFHGAQKILGIMTDSQPALFSQGWFGGIIELVGGVLIMLGFYSRWAAFVCSGTMAVAYFQFHWKFQMGAAFFPTINQGELAVLYCFVFLLICTKGGVKWCLNKK
;
A
#
# COMPACT_ATOMS: atom_id res chain seq x y z
N MET A 1 -5.45 -10.58 25.32
CA MET A 1 -5.22 -9.78 24.08
C MET A 1 -6.31 -9.93 23.02
N ALA A 2 -6.99 -11.08 22.89
CA ALA A 2 -8.02 -11.32 21.86
C ALA A 2 -9.19 -10.32 21.86
N LYS A 3 -9.59 -9.76 23.02
CA LYS A 3 -10.70 -8.79 23.15
C LYS A 3 -10.52 -7.52 22.31
N TYR A 4 -9.28 -7.10 22.02
CA TYR A 4 -8.98 -5.85 21.30
C TYR A 4 -8.43 -6.08 19.89
N SER A 5 -8.44 -7.33 19.40
CA SER A 5 -7.84 -7.70 18.11
C SER A 5 -8.43 -6.91 16.94
N ASP A 6 -9.75 -6.68 16.94
CA ASP A 6 -10.42 -5.94 15.87
C ASP A 6 -10.20 -4.44 15.96
N HIS A 7 -10.00 -3.89 17.15
CA HIS A 7 -9.63 -2.49 17.33
C HIS A 7 -8.19 -2.25 16.85
N ALA A 8 -7.25 -3.12 17.25
CA ALA A 8 -5.86 -3.06 16.80
C ALA A 8 -5.76 -3.22 15.28
N TYR A 9 -6.49 -4.17 14.70
CA TYR A 9 -6.56 -4.35 13.24
C TYR A 9 -7.15 -3.13 12.54
N ALA A 10 -8.25 -2.57 13.04
CA ALA A 10 -8.86 -1.39 12.42
C ALA A 10 -7.92 -0.18 12.47
N PHE A 11 -7.20 0.02 13.58
CA PHE A 11 -6.19 1.06 13.70
C PHE A 11 -5.02 0.85 12.73
N MET A 12 -4.48 -0.38 12.66
CA MET A 12 -3.44 -0.74 11.70
C MET A 12 -3.91 -0.48 10.25
N ARG A 13 -5.15 -0.84 9.90
CA ARG A 13 -5.70 -0.60 8.56
C ARG A 13 -5.77 0.89 8.24
N ILE A 14 -6.25 1.70 9.19
CA ILE A 14 -6.35 3.16 9.03
C ILE A 14 -4.97 3.76 8.81
N ILE A 15 -3.99 3.44 9.66
CA ILE A 15 -2.63 3.97 9.57
C ILE A 15 -1.92 3.48 8.29
N ALA A 16 -2.04 2.20 7.94
CA ALA A 16 -1.46 1.66 6.71
C ALA A 16 -2.01 2.37 5.47
N GLY A 17 -3.34 2.54 5.38
CA GLY A 17 -3.96 3.26 4.27
C GLY A 17 -3.55 4.74 4.21
N PHE A 18 -3.49 5.39 5.38
CA PHE A 18 -3.06 6.80 5.49
C PHE A 18 -1.61 7.00 5.03
N MET A 19 -0.66 6.20 5.54
CA MET A 19 0.74 6.30 5.15
C MET A 19 0.95 5.98 3.66
N PHE A 20 0.22 5.00 3.14
CA PHE A 20 0.26 4.66 1.72
C PHE A 20 -0.26 5.80 0.84
N SER A 21 -1.29 6.52 1.29
CA SER A 21 -1.82 7.67 0.58
C SER A 21 -0.81 8.82 0.45
N PHE A 22 0.13 8.96 1.40
CA PHE A 22 1.21 9.95 1.29
C PHE A 22 2.20 9.63 0.16
N HIS A 23 2.52 8.35 -0.08
CA HIS A 23 3.35 7.97 -1.24
C HIS A 23 2.67 8.35 -2.56
N GLY A 24 1.35 8.15 -2.64
CA GLY A 24 0.56 8.60 -3.77
C GLY A 24 0.49 10.12 -3.89
N ALA A 25 0.35 10.83 -2.77
CA ALA A 25 0.34 12.30 -2.75
C ALA A 25 1.68 12.88 -3.23
N GLN A 26 2.81 12.28 -2.86
CA GLN A 26 4.12 12.64 -3.43
C GLN A 26 4.10 12.46 -4.95
N LYS A 27 3.71 11.28 -5.44
CA LYS A 27 3.75 10.95 -6.87
C LYS A 27 2.76 11.75 -7.72
N ILE A 28 1.58 12.08 -7.21
CA ILE A 28 0.50 12.70 -8.00
C ILE A 28 0.34 14.19 -7.73
N LEU A 29 0.43 14.60 -6.47
CA LEU A 29 0.19 15.99 -6.05
C LEU A 29 1.48 16.79 -5.87
N GLY A 30 2.64 16.13 -5.84
CA GLY A 30 3.93 16.80 -5.74
C GLY A 30 4.22 17.32 -4.33
N ILE A 31 3.50 16.81 -3.34
CA ILE A 31 3.69 17.22 -1.94
C ILE A 31 5.01 16.63 -1.44
N MET A 32 5.92 17.48 -0.94
CA MET A 32 7.19 17.04 -0.33
C MET A 32 8.06 16.17 -1.25
N THR A 33 8.08 16.44 -2.56
CA THR A 33 8.97 15.78 -3.51
C THR A 33 9.40 16.77 -4.60
N ASP A 34 10.65 16.64 -5.06
CA ASP A 34 11.19 17.40 -6.19
C ASP A 34 11.01 16.67 -7.54
N SER A 35 10.56 15.40 -7.48
CA SER A 35 10.41 14.54 -8.65
C SER A 35 9.05 13.86 -8.63
N GLN A 36 8.37 13.92 -9.78
CA GLN A 36 7.13 13.20 -10.04
C GLN A 36 7.31 12.29 -11.26
N PRO A 37 6.63 11.13 -11.27
CA PRO A 37 6.59 10.29 -12.46
C PRO A 37 5.94 11.02 -13.63
N ALA A 38 6.42 10.76 -14.85
CA ALA A 38 5.80 11.29 -16.06
C ALA A 38 4.33 10.87 -16.15
N LEU A 39 3.47 11.77 -16.66
CA LEU A 39 2.05 11.49 -16.85
C LEU A 39 1.86 10.22 -17.69
N PHE A 40 0.88 9.39 -17.30
CA PHE A 40 0.57 8.10 -17.94
C PHE A 40 1.70 7.06 -17.91
N SER A 41 2.80 7.30 -17.18
CA SER A 41 3.80 6.27 -16.91
C SER A 41 3.27 5.24 -15.90
N GLN A 42 3.91 4.08 -15.83
CA GLN A 42 3.61 3.08 -14.82
C GLN A 42 3.71 3.63 -13.38
N GLY A 43 4.70 4.50 -13.12
CA GLY A 43 4.86 5.16 -11.81
C GLY A 43 3.70 6.11 -11.49
N TRP A 44 3.14 6.77 -12.50
CA TRP A 44 1.98 7.64 -12.34
C TRP A 44 0.71 6.84 -12.00
N PHE A 45 0.45 5.74 -12.72
CA PHE A 45 -0.66 4.84 -12.35
C PHE A 45 -0.46 4.23 -10.95
N GLY A 46 0.78 3.85 -10.59
CA GLY A 46 1.12 3.41 -9.24
C GLY A 46 0.81 4.48 -8.18
N GLY A 47 1.15 5.74 -8.45
CA GLY A 47 0.83 6.86 -7.55
C GLY A 47 -0.67 7.08 -7.36
N ILE A 48 -1.50 6.92 -8.41
CA ILE A 48 -2.96 6.99 -8.27
C ILE A 48 -3.48 5.86 -7.40
N ILE A 49 -3.00 4.64 -7.62
CA ILE A 49 -3.38 3.48 -6.81
C ILE A 49 -2.98 3.68 -5.34
N GLU A 50 -1.79 4.25 -5.10
CA GLU A 50 -1.32 4.58 -3.75
C GLU A 50 -2.21 5.60 -3.05
N LEU A 51 -2.54 6.69 -3.75
CA LEU A 51 -3.35 7.76 -3.21
C LEU A 51 -4.79 7.29 -2.96
N VAL A 52 -5.48 6.85 -4.02
CA VAL A 52 -6.89 6.48 -3.96
C VAL A 52 -7.07 5.20 -3.17
N GLY A 53 -6.28 4.17 -3.46
CA GLY A 53 -6.34 2.89 -2.76
C GLY A 53 -6.02 3.03 -1.27
N GLY A 54 -5.02 3.84 -0.91
CA GLY A 54 -4.72 4.16 0.49
C GLY A 54 -5.90 4.79 1.22
N VAL A 55 -6.56 5.78 0.62
CA VAL A 55 -7.77 6.42 1.19
C VAL A 55 -8.93 5.44 1.31
N LEU A 56 -9.18 4.62 0.29
CA LEU A 56 -10.23 3.59 0.32
C LEU A 56 -10.00 2.57 1.43
N ILE A 57 -8.76 2.09 1.57
CA ILE A 57 -8.34 1.18 2.64
C ILE A 57 -8.48 1.84 4.00
N MET A 58 -8.09 3.11 4.15
CA MET A 58 -8.20 3.87 5.40
C MET A 58 -9.66 4.03 5.83
N LEU A 59 -10.55 4.40 4.92
CA LEU A 59 -11.98 4.61 5.20
C LEU A 59 -12.77 3.29 5.31
N GLY A 60 -12.19 2.18 4.84
CA GLY A 60 -12.83 0.87 4.88
C GLY A 60 -13.92 0.73 3.82
N PHE A 61 -13.78 1.44 2.71
CA PHE A 61 -14.70 1.38 1.58
C PHE A 61 -14.16 0.40 0.55
N TYR A 62 -14.87 -0.73 0.34
CA TYR A 62 -14.41 -1.84 -0.51
C TYR A 62 -12.95 -2.26 -0.22
N SER A 63 -12.57 -2.23 1.07
CA SER A 63 -11.19 -2.44 1.52
C SER A 63 -10.58 -3.76 1.06
N ARG A 64 -11.40 -4.81 0.87
CA ARG A 64 -10.93 -6.09 0.32
C ARG A 64 -10.32 -5.92 -1.06
N TRP A 65 -11.08 -5.32 -1.97
CA TRP A 65 -10.69 -5.14 -3.36
C TRP A 65 -9.59 -4.08 -3.50
N ALA A 66 -9.73 -2.96 -2.79
CA ALA A 66 -8.68 -1.93 -2.77
C ALA A 66 -7.35 -2.51 -2.28
N ALA A 67 -7.35 -3.27 -1.18
CA ALA A 67 -6.14 -3.88 -0.65
C ALA A 67 -5.57 -4.98 -1.55
N PHE A 68 -6.40 -5.74 -2.27
CA PHE A 68 -5.90 -6.67 -3.29
C PHE A 68 -5.08 -5.97 -4.38
N VAL A 69 -5.63 -4.88 -4.93
CA VAL A 69 -4.95 -4.09 -5.95
C VAL A 69 -3.68 -3.45 -5.39
N CYS A 70 -3.74 -2.80 -4.23
CA CYS A 70 -2.57 -2.18 -3.61
C CYS A 70 -1.48 -3.21 -3.25
N SER A 71 -1.86 -4.41 -2.81
CA SER A 71 -0.94 -5.52 -2.58
C SER A 71 -0.21 -5.92 -3.86
N GLY A 72 -0.95 -6.12 -4.96
CA GLY A 72 -0.38 -6.40 -6.28
C GLY A 72 0.55 -5.30 -6.79
N THR A 73 0.18 -4.03 -6.62
CA THR A 73 1.03 -2.89 -6.98
C THR A 73 2.35 -2.90 -6.22
N MET A 74 2.32 -3.24 -4.92
CA MET A 74 3.54 -3.30 -4.09
C MET A 74 4.40 -4.53 -4.39
N ALA A 75 3.79 -5.67 -4.75
CA ALA A 75 4.51 -6.79 -5.31
C ALA A 75 5.28 -6.34 -6.57
N VAL A 76 4.57 -5.80 -7.57
CA VAL A 76 5.20 -5.26 -8.79
C VAL A 76 6.30 -4.26 -8.44
N ALA A 77 6.06 -3.39 -7.45
CA ALA A 77 7.04 -2.40 -7.04
C ALA A 77 8.35 -3.04 -6.55
N TYR A 78 8.24 -4.06 -5.71
CA TYR A 78 9.39 -4.80 -5.23
C TYR A 78 10.10 -5.54 -6.38
N PHE A 79 9.38 -6.30 -7.19
CA PHE A 79 9.97 -7.09 -8.27
C PHE A 79 10.67 -6.21 -9.33
N GLN A 80 10.07 -5.08 -9.72
CA GLN A 80 10.54 -4.27 -10.84
C GLN A 80 11.46 -3.10 -10.43
N PHE A 81 11.25 -2.46 -9.28
CA PHE A 81 12.02 -1.26 -8.90
C PHE A 81 13.07 -1.53 -7.81
N HIS A 82 12.84 -2.51 -6.93
CA HIS A 82 13.77 -2.84 -5.85
C HIS A 82 14.66 -4.03 -6.19
N TRP A 83 14.06 -5.22 -6.41
CA TRP A 83 14.79 -6.42 -6.80
C TRP A 83 15.32 -6.34 -8.23
N LYS A 84 14.56 -5.73 -9.14
CA LYS A 84 14.87 -5.62 -10.58
C LYS A 84 15.17 -6.97 -11.26
N PHE A 85 14.65 -8.06 -10.69
CA PHE A 85 14.93 -9.45 -11.12
C PHE A 85 16.42 -9.82 -11.12
N GLN A 86 17.24 -9.15 -10.29
CA GLN A 86 18.68 -9.41 -10.19
C GLN A 86 19.01 -10.29 -8.99
N MET A 87 19.66 -11.42 -9.22
CA MET A 87 20.08 -12.31 -8.13
C MET A 87 21.28 -11.74 -7.36
N GLY A 88 21.47 -12.19 -6.11
CA GLY A 88 22.54 -11.72 -5.22
C GLY A 88 22.05 -10.73 -4.17
N ALA A 89 22.92 -9.81 -3.75
CA ALA A 89 22.63 -8.86 -2.67
C ALA A 89 21.36 -8.01 -2.93
N ALA A 90 21.07 -7.69 -4.19
CA ALA A 90 19.89 -6.95 -4.62
C ALA A 90 18.55 -7.67 -4.35
N PHE A 91 18.56 -8.96 -4.02
CA PHE A 91 17.38 -9.68 -3.57
C PHE A 91 16.98 -9.28 -2.13
N PHE A 92 17.92 -8.90 -1.27
CA PHE A 92 17.59 -8.65 0.14
C PHE A 92 16.96 -7.25 0.33
N PRO A 93 15.74 -7.15 0.90
CA PRO A 93 15.03 -5.87 1.09
C PRO A 93 15.85 -4.79 1.80
N THR A 94 16.63 -5.17 2.81
CA THR A 94 17.49 -4.27 3.59
C THR A 94 18.60 -3.64 2.73
N ILE A 95 19.01 -4.28 1.64
CA ILE A 95 20.04 -3.77 0.72
C ILE A 95 19.40 -2.91 -0.38
N ASN A 96 18.25 -3.32 -0.92
CA ASN A 96 17.58 -2.65 -2.04
C ASN A 96 16.52 -1.61 -1.63
N GLN A 97 16.38 -1.33 -0.32
CA GLN A 97 15.40 -0.41 0.27
C GLN A 97 13.93 -0.80 -0.02
N GLY A 98 13.68 -2.08 -0.32
CA GLY A 98 12.37 -2.62 -0.69
C GLY A 98 11.51 -3.10 0.48
N GLU A 99 11.97 -2.90 1.72
CA GLU A 99 11.29 -3.38 2.93
C GLU A 99 9.85 -2.88 3.01
N LEU A 100 9.60 -1.60 2.72
CA LEU A 100 8.25 -1.05 2.71
C LEU A 100 7.38 -1.64 1.61
N ALA A 101 7.92 -1.90 0.41
CA ALA A 101 7.17 -2.54 -0.66
C ALA A 101 6.72 -3.95 -0.25
N VAL A 102 7.61 -4.74 0.36
CA VAL A 102 7.27 -6.08 0.87
C VAL A 102 6.26 -5.98 2.02
N LEU A 103 6.47 -5.09 2.99
CA LEU A 103 5.58 -4.93 4.13
C LEU A 103 4.16 -4.51 3.70
N TYR A 104 4.03 -3.48 2.85
CA TYR A 104 2.72 -3.07 2.33
C TYR A 104 2.07 -4.19 1.50
N CYS A 105 2.83 -4.94 0.71
CA CYS A 105 2.32 -6.08 -0.04
C CYS A 105 1.59 -7.07 0.88
N PHE A 106 2.22 -7.48 1.99
CA PHE A 106 1.63 -8.47 2.90
C PHE A 106 0.60 -7.87 3.87
N VAL A 107 0.77 -6.64 4.33
CA VAL A 107 -0.24 -5.95 5.15
C VAL A 107 -1.53 -5.77 4.36
N PHE A 108 -1.45 -5.36 3.09
CA PHE A 108 -2.63 -5.25 2.25
C PHE A 108 -3.20 -6.61 1.84
N LEU A 109 -2.37 -7.65 1.69
CA LEU A 109 -2.88 -9.00 1.52
C LEU A 109 -3.67 -9.47 2.75
N LEU A 110 -3.20 -9.17 3.96
CA LEU A 110 -3.93 -9.43 5.21
C LEU A 110 -5.24 -8.63 5.28
N ILE A 111 -5.23 -7.36 4.87
CA ILE A 111 -6.46 -6.55 4.82
C ILE A 111 -7.42 -7.08 3.76
N CYS A 112 -6.91 -7.60 2.63
CA CYS A 112 -7.71 -8.24 1.59
C CYS A 112 -8.45 -9.47 2.14
N THR A 113 -7.76 -10.33 2.90
CA THR A 113 -8.34 -11.55 3.45
C THR A 113 -9.34 -11.26 4.58
N LYS A 114 -9.02 -10.33 5.49
CA LYS A 114 -9.88 -9.98 6.65
C LYS A 114 -10.97 -8.96 6.32
N GLY A 115 -10.75 -8.07 5.35
CA GLY A 115 -11.70 -7.04 4.92
C GLY A 115 -11.92 -5.90 5.92
N GLY A 116 -13.04 -5.20 5.79
CA GLY A 116 -13.47 -4.18 6.74
C GLY A 116 -14.10 -4.83 7.97
N VAL A 117 -13.69 -4.43 9.18
CA VAL A 117 -14.23 -4.98 10.44
C VAL A 117 -14.83 -3.87 11.32
N LYS A 118 -14.00 -3.04 11.96
CA LYS A 118 -14.44 -1.85 12.69
C LYS A 118 -14.11 -0.59 11.91
N TRP A 119 -14.88 0.47 12.15
CA TRP A 119 -14.69 1.81 11.58
C TRP A 119 -14.58 1.82 10.05
N CYS A 120 -15.51 1.14 9.38
CA CYS A 120 -15.60 1.05 7.92
C CYS A 120 -16.86 1.76 7.42
N LEU A 121 -16.73 2.54 6.34
CA LEU A 121 -17.86 3.24 5.71
C LEU A 121 -18.78 2.29 4.94
N ASN A 122 -18.24 1.21 4.37
CA ASN A 122 -19.04 0.16 3.76
C ASN A 122 -19.24 -0.96 4.79
N LYS A 123 -20.38 -0.94 5.50
CA LYS A 123 -20.87 -2.11 6.25
C LYS A 123 -21.81 -2.90 5.33
N LYS A 124 -21.35 -4.02 4.80
CA LYS A 124 -22.22 -5.14 4.44
C LYS A 124 -21.93 -6.27 5.39
#